data_AF-A0A2M8EQD2-F1
#
_entry.id   AF-A0A2M8EQD2-F1
#
_cell.length_a   1.000
_cell.length_b   1.000
_cell.length_c   1.000
_cell.angle_alpha   90.00
_cell.angle_beta   90.00
_cell.angle_gamma   90.00
#
_symmetry.space_group_name_H-M   'P 1'
#
loop_
_entity.id
_entity.type
_entity.pdbx_description
1 polymer ?
#
loop_
_entity_poly.entity_id
_entity_poly.type
_entity_poly.pdbx_seq_one_letter_code
_entity_poly.pdbx_strand_id
1 'polypeptide(L)'
;MNKIKEIIAGLSLPEDRKQYYLEKFAAEGEAPSIMQELMLEHNKWIEEELIRIGAIDPESEQYKQAKLELQADLEAALEELKTNMTEVEKSIDQIASDLNQEEDSGAASEILNKIKAE
;
A
#
# COMPACT_ATOMS: atom_id res chain seq x y z
N MET A 1 11.23 -1.98 -12.61
CA MET A 1 10.75 -1.86 -14.00
C MET A 1 9.94 -3.05 -14.56
N ASN A 2 10.32 -4.33 -14.42
CA ASN A 2 9.44 -5.44 -14.89
C ASN A 2 8.19 -5.65 -14.03
N LYS A 3 8.30 -5.58 -12.70
CA LYS A 3 7.17 -5.82 -11.78
C LYS A 3 6.00 -4.84 -11.95
N ILE A 4 6.28 -3.54 -12.13
CA ILE A 4 5.21 -2.54 -12.35
C ILE A 4 4.46 -2.79 -13.66
N LYS A 5 5.16 -3.20 -14.72
CA LYS A 5 4.53 -3.56 -16.00
C LYS A 5 3.60 -4.77 -15.85
N GLU A 6 4.05 -5.78 -15.10
CA GLU A 6 3.23 -6.98 -14.80
C GLU A 6 1.99 -6.62 -13.98
N ILE A 7 2.14 -5.76 -12.96
CA ILE A 7 1.02 -5.26 -12.16
C ILE A 7 0.02 -4.55 -13.07
N ILE A 8 0.45 -3.54 -13.83
CA ILE A 8 -0.43 -2.75 -14.69
C ILE A 8 -1.12 -3.62 -15.76
N ALA A 9 -0.39 -4.58 -16.34
CA ALA A 9 -0.95 -5.50 -17.32
C ALA A 9 -2.09 -6.35 -16.73
N GLY A 10 -1.96 -6.78 -15.46
CA GLY A 10 -2.96 -7.57 -14.75
C GLY A 10 -4.21 -6.80 -14.31
N LEU A 11 -4.20 -5.47 -14.36
CA LEU A 11 -5.37 -4.65 -14.01
C LEU A 11 -6.42 -4.67 -15.10
N SER A 12 -7.69 -4.60 -14.72
CA SER A 12 -8.84 -4.49 -15.63
C SER A 12 -9.02 -3.10 -16.25
N LEU A 13 -7.99 -2.24 -16.20
CA LEU A 13 -8.03 -0.89 -16.75
C LEU A 13 -8.05 -0.89 -18.29
N PRO A 14 -8.65 0.14 -18.91
CA PRO A 14 -8.49 0.42 -20.34
C PRO A 14 -7.02 0.58 -20.74
N GLU A 15 -6.68 0.22 -21.97
CA GLU A 15 -5.29 0.20 -22.44
C GLU A 15 -4.64 1.59 -22.46
N ASP A 16 -5.41 2.64 -22.78
CA ASP A 16 -4.98 4.03 -22.69
C ASP A 16 -4.62 4.45 -21.26
N ARG A 17 -5.41 3.99 -20.27
CA ARG A 17 -5.13 4.23 -18.84
C ARG A 17 -3.91 3.45 -18.36
N LYS A 18 -3.75 2.20 -18.79
CA LYS A 18 -2.53 1.42 -18.52
C LYS A 18 -1.30 2.12 -19.06
N GLN A 19 -1.36 2.59 -20.30
CA GLN A 19 -0.26 3.30 -20.94
C GLN A 19 0.08 4.61 -20.21
N TYR A 20 -0.92 5.38 -19.77
CA TYR A 20 -0.71 6.57 -18.96
C TYR A 20 0.08 6.28 -17.69
N TYR A 21 -0.28 5.24 -16.92
CA TYR A 21 0.45 4.91 -15.70
C TYR A 21 1.85 4.36 -15.99
N LEU A 22 2.04 3.58 -17.06
CA LEU A 22 3.36 3.13 -17.49
C LEU A 22 4.30 4.30 -17.76
N GLU A 23 3.81 5.33 -18.45
CA GLU A 23 4.58 6.56 -18.73
C GLU A 23 4.84 7.36 -17.46
N LYS A 24 3.85 7.47 -16.58
CA LYS A 24 3.97 8.15 -15.29
C LYS A 24 5.02 7.50 -14.40
N PHE A 25 5.01 6.17 -14.27
CA PHE A 25 6.04 5.43 -13.54
C PHE A 25 7.43 5.54 -14.18
N ALA A 26 7.52 5.65 -15.50
CA ALA A 26 8.78 5.88 -16.19
C ALA A 26 9.34 7.28 -15.93
N ALA A 27 8.48 8.29 -15.78
CA ALA A 27 8.87 9.68 -15.54
C ALA A 27 9.18 9.98 -14.07
N GLU A 28 8.37 9.45 -13.15
CA GLU A 28 8.39 9.84 -11.73
C GLU A 28 8.95 8.73 -10.81
N GLY A 29 9.22 7.54 -11.35
CA GLY A 29 9.69 6.38 -10.58
C GLY A 29 8.56 5.63 -9.87
N GLU A 30 8.92 4.58 -9.13
CA GLU A 30 7.97 3.69 -8.43
C GLU A 30 7.48 4.28 -7.09
N ALA A 31 7.06 5.55 -7.11
CA ALA A 31 6.60 6.25 -5.91
C ALA A 31 5.30 5.65 -5.37
N PRO A 32 5.15 5.46 -4.04
CA PRO A 32 3.94 4.92 -3.42
C PRO A 32 2.66 5.68 -3.78
N SER A 33 2.75 7.00 -3.94
CA SER A 33 1.63 7.86 -4.34
C SER A 33 1.07 7.52 -5.72
N ILE A 34 1.94 7.16 -6.68
CA ILE A 34 1.52 6.79 -8.04
C ILE A 34 0.88 5.40 -8.03
N MET A 35 1.40 4.48 -7.22
CA MET A 35 0.77 3.18 -7.00
C MET A 35 -0.61 3.33 -6.37
N GLN A 36 -0.77 4.22 -5.39
CA GLN A 36 -2.06 4.49 -4.78
C GLN A 36 -3.05 5.07 -5.80
N GLU A 37 -2.62 6.03 -6.63
CA GLU A 37 -3.44 6.60 -7.70
C GLU A 37 -3.89 5.53 -8.70
N LEU A 38 -2.98 4.64 -9.12
CA LEU A 38 -3.28 3.52 -10.03
C LEU A 38 -4.35 2.59 -9.46
N MET A 39 -4.21 2.21 -8.17
CA MET A 39 -5.16 1.29 -7.53
C MET A 39 -6.54 1.94 -7.35
N LEU A 40 -6.59 3.23 -7.06
CA LEU A 40 -7.86 3.98 -6.98
C LEU A 40 -8.56 4.04 -8.34
N GLU A 41 -7.84 4.35 -9.41
CA GLU A 41 -8.40 4.38 -10.77
C GLU A 41 -8.89 2.98 -11.20
N HIS A 42 -8.13 1.93 -10.87
CA HIS A 42 -8.53 0.55 -11.15
C HIS A 42 -9.85 0.16 -10.46
N ASN A 43 -9.97 0.46 -9.17
CA ASN A 43 -11.17 0.15 -8.41
C ASN A 43 -12.38 0.92 -8.93
N LYS A 44 -12.19 2.21 -9.22
CA LYS A 44 -13.23 3.06 -9.79
C LYS A 44 -13.71 2.53 -11.14
N TRP A 45 -12.79 2.12 -12.01
CA TRP A 45 -13.13 1.55 -13.31
C TRP A 45 -13.95 0.26 -13.17
N ILE A 46 -13.59 -0.64 -12.25
CA ILE A 46 -14.37 -1.85 -11.97
C ILE A 46 -15.77 -1.48 -11.49
N GLU A 47 -15.90 -0.54 -10.56
CA GLU A 47 -17.18 -0.08 -10.03
C GLU A 47 -18.08 0.47 -11.15
N GLU A 48 -17.55 1.36 -11.99
CA GLU A 48 -18.27 1.93 -13.13
C GLU A 48 -18.69 0.85 -14.13
N GLU A 49 -17.83 -0.13 -14.40
CA GLU A 49 -18.12 -1.22 -15.32
C GLU A 49 -19.20 -2.16 -14.77
N LEU A 50 -19.16 -2.49 -13.48
CA LEU A 50 -20.19 -3.30 -12.81
C LEU A 50 -21.55 -2.60 -12.79
N ILE A 51 -21.57 -1.29 -12.59
CA ILE A 51 -22.80 -0.47 -12.70
C ILE A 51 -23.29 -0.46 -14.15
N ARG A 52 -22.40 -0.26 -15.12
CA ARG A 52 -22.73 -0.19 -16.55
C ARG A 52 -23.39 -1.47 -17.07
N ILE A 53 -22.89 -2.64 -16.65
CA ILE A 53 -23.46 -3.94 -17.04
C ILE A 53 -24.70 -4.33 -16.20
N GLY A 54 -25.10 -3.50 -15.24
CA GLY A 54 -26.23 -3.78 -14.35
C GLY A 54 -25.97 -4.87 -13.32
N ALA A 55 -24.70 -5.22 -13.06
CA ALA A 55 -24.33 -6.18 -12.02
C ALA A 55 -24.49 -5.60 -10.60
N ILE A 56 -24.41 -4.27 -10.48
CA ILE A 56 -24.62 -3.52 -9.25
C ILE A 56 -25.59 -2.37 -9.52
N ASP A 57 -26.56 -2.19 -8.63
CA ASP A 57 -27.37 -0.97 -8.57
C ASP A 57 -26.79 -0.04 -7.49
N PRO A 58 -26.19 1.10 -7.87
CA PRO A 58 -25.58 2.02 -6.92
C PRO A 58 -26.61 2.70 -6.00
N GLU A 59 -27.88 2.69 -6.37
CA GLU A 59 -28.96 3.23 -5.54
C GLU A 59 -29.50 2.21 -4.54
N SER A 60 -29.16 0.93 -4.68
CA SER A 60 -29.60 -0.12 -3.77
C SER A 60 -29.01 0.07 -2.37
N GLU A 61 -29.85 -0.16 -1.37
CA GLU A 61 -29.45 -0.07 0.04
C GLU A 61 -28.35 -1.08 0.37
N GLN A 62 -28.39 -2.26 -0.26
CA GLN A 62 -27.37 -3.31 -0.09
C GLN A 62 -25.99 -2.83 -0.55
N TYR A 63 -25.92 -2.16 -1.71
CA TYR A 63 -24.67 -1.60 -2.21
C TYR A 63 -24.15 -0.47 -1.30
N LYS A 64 -25.03 0.45 -0.90
CA LYS A 64 -24.68 1.55 0.02
C LYS A 64 -24.15 1.02 1.35
N GLN A 65 -24.79 0.02 1.92
CA GLN A 65 -24.38 -0.61 3.16
C GLN A 65 -23.04 -1.35 3.01
N ALA A 66 -22.87 -2.15 1.95
CA ALA A 66 -21.60 -2.84 1.69
C ALA A 66 -20.44 -1.86 1.47
N LYS A 67 -20.69 -0.71 0.84
CA LYS A 67 -19.68 0.35 0.66
C LYS A 67 -19.27 1.00 1.97
N LEU A 68 -20.23 1.23 2.88
CA LEU A 68 -19.94 1.76 4.23
C LEU A 68 -19.16 0.76 5.08
N GLU A 69 -19.52 -0.53 5.03
CA GLU A 69 -18.80 -1.60 5.75
C GLU A 69 -17.36 -1.72 5.24
N LEU A 70 -17.17 -1.75 3.92
CA LEU A 70 -15.83 -1.79 3.33
C LEU A 70 -14.99 -0.56 3.70
N GLN A 71 -15.60 0.63 3.76
CA GLN A 71 -14.90 1.84 4.18
C GLN A 71 -14.47 1.75 5.65
N ALA A 72 -15.34 1.24 6.53
CA ALA A 72 -15.02 1.06 7.94
C ALA A 72 -13.88 0.04 8.14
N ASP A 73 -13.91 -1.08 7.41
CA ASP A 73 -12.86 -2.10 7.45
C ASP A 73 -11.51 -1.53 6.96
N LEU A 74 -11.54 -0.71 5.91
CA LEU A 74 -10.33 -0.05 5.40
C LEU A 74 -9.77 0.96 6.40
N GLU A 75 -10.62 1.76 7.03
CA GLU A 75 -10.22 2.72 8.06
C GLU A 75 -9.60 2.01 9.27
N ALA A 76 -10.16 0.87 9.69
CA ALA A 76 -9.61 0.04 10.76
C ALA A 76 -8.23 -0.53 10.39
N ALA A 77 -8.09 -1.09 9.18
CA ALA A 77 -6.82 -1.63 8.70
C ALA A 77 -5.72 -0.56 8.57
N LEU A 78 -6.09 0.66 8.14
CA LEU A 78 -5.16 1.80 8.09
C LEU A 78 -4.70 2.22 9.49
N GLU A 79 -5.58 2.22 10.48
CA GLU A 79 -5.24 2.58 11.84
C GLU A 79 -4.35 1.52 12.51
N GLU A 80 -4.60 0.24 12.25
CA GLU A 80 -3.71 -0.85 12.65
C GLU A 80 -2.32 -0.70 12.02
N LEU A 81 -2.26 -0.40 10.72
CA LEU A 81 -0.99 -0.19 10.02
C LEU A 81 -0.18 0.96 10.61
N LYS A 82 -0.82 2.10 10.92
CA LYS A 82 -0.15 3.24 11.58
C LYS A 82 0.36 2.88 12.97
N THR A 83 -0.41 2.09 13.72
CA THR A 83 0.00 1.60 15.04
C THR A 83 1.25 0.74 14.90
N ASN A 84 1.24 -0.22 13.98
CA ASN A 84 2.39 -1.08 13.70
C ASN A 84 3.62 -0.28 13.24
N MET A 85 3.44 0.74 12.39
CA MET A 85 4.54 1.64 12.00
C MET A 85 5.12 2.39 13.19
N THR A 86 4.26 2.90 14.08
CA THR A 86 4.70 3.61 15.29
C THR A 86 5.49 2.69 16.22
N GLU A 87 5.09 1.42 16.34
CA GLU A 87 5.83 0.42 17.12
C GLU A 87 7.20 0.11 16.51
N VAL A 88 7.26 -0.07 15.18
CA VAL A 88 8.53 -0.27 14.47
C VAL A 88 9.45 0.93 14.63
N GLU A 89 8.95 2.16 14.50
CA GLU A 89 9.72 3.39 14.73
C GLU A 89 10.30 3.43 16.15
N LYS A 90 9.50 3.10 17.17
CA LYS A 90 9.99 3.00 18.55
C LYS A 90 11.07 1.93 18.72
N SER A 91 10.92 0.76 18.08
CA SER A 91 11.94 -0.28 18.13
C SER A 91 13.24 0.19 17.48
N ILE A 92 13.17 0.91 16.36
CA ILE A 92 14.34 1.49 15.70
C ILE A 92 15.02 2.52 16.61
N ASP A 93 14.24 3.42 17.23
CA ASP A 93 14.78 4.42 18.16
C ASP A 93 15.44 3.79 19.38
N GLN A 94 14.85 2.72 19.93
CA GLN A 94 15.44 1.96 21.03
C GLN A 94 16.76 1.32 20.63
N ILE A 95 16.82 0.64 19.48
CA ILE A 95 18.05 0.05 18.95
C ILE A 95 19.11 1.13 18.72
N ALA A 96 18.74 2.28 18.17
CA ALA A 96 19.67 3.39 17.96
C ALA A 96 20.19 3.97 19.29
N SER A 97 19.34 4.05 20.30
CA SER A 97 19.73 4.45 21.67
C SER A 97 20.69 3.44 22.29
N ASP A 98 20.39 2.15 22.20
CA ASP A 98 21.23 1.07 22.74
C ASP A 98 22.61 1.06 22.05
N LEU A 99 22.65 1.22 20.73
CA LEU A 99 23.90 1.31 19.96
C LEU A 99 24.75 2.53 20.36
N ASN A 100 24.12 3.70 20.60
CA ASN A 100 24.84 4.90 21.06
C ASN A 100 25.33 4.80 22.51
N GLN A 101 24.71 3.94 23.34
CA GLN A 101 25.21 3.63 24.69
C GLN A 101 26.33 2.59 24.67
N GLU A 102 26.39 1.73 23.65
CA GLU A 102 27.40 0.69 23.46
C GLU A 102 28.63 1.11 22.62
N GLU A 103 28.78 2.39 22.23
CA GLU A 103 30.03 2.90 21.61
C GLU A 103 31.28 2.79 22.53
N ASP A 104 31.16 2.18 23.73
CA ASP A 104 32.26 1.78 24.61
C ASP A 104 32.47 0.24 24.72
N SER A 105 31.74 -0.63 24.01
CA SER A 105 32.07 -2.07 23.96
C SER A 105 31.45 -2.81 22.75
N GLY A 106 32.09 -3.86 22.25
CA GLY A 106 31.77 -4.57 20.99
C GLY A 106 30.40 -5.28 20.86
N ALA A 107 29.38 -4.88 21.62
CA ALA A 107 28.04 -5.46 21.66
C ALA A 107 27.12 -5.00 20.50
N ALA A 108 27.39 -3.84 19.89
CA ALA A 108 26.68 -3.35 18.69
C ALA A 108 26.69 -4.35 17.51
N SER A 109 27.77 -5.14 17.40
CA SER A 109 27.92 -6.18 16.37
C SER A 109 27.03 -7.40 16.63
N GLU A 110 26.76 -7.75 17.89
CA GLU A 110 25.88 -8.88 18.24
C GLU A 110 24.39 -8.54 18.03
N ILE A 111 23.99 -7.28 18.30
CA ILE A 111 22.62 -6.83 18.09
C ILE A 111 22.25 -6.85 16.61
N LEU A 112 23.13 -6.32 15.74
CA LEU A 112 22.96 -6.35 14.27
C LEU A 112 22.87 -7.77 13.70
N ASN A 113 23.57 -8.74 14.31
CA ASN A 113 23.53 -10.14 13.88
C ASN A 113 22.24 -10.86 14.31
N LYS A 114 21.65 -10.50 15.45
CA LYS A 114 20.35 -11.04 15.88
C LYS A 114 19.20 -10.56 14.99
N ILE A 115 19.18 -9.28 14.64
CA ILE A 115 18.15 -8.68 13.79
C ILE A 115 18.16 -9.26 12.37
N LYS A 116 19.33 -9.67 11.85
CA LYS A 116 19.45 -10.30 10.52
C LYS A 116 19.12 -11.80 10.50
N ALA A 117 18.95 -12.42 11.67
CA ALA A 117 18.71 -13.85 11.80
C ALA A 117 17.22 -14.21 12.00
N GLU A 118 16.37 -13.21 12.22
CA GLU A 118 14.89 -13.31 12.22
C GLU A 118 14.32 -12.85 10.86
#